data_AF-A0A2S9PVM5-F1
#
_entry.id   AF-A0A2S9PVM5-F1
#
_cell.length_a   1.000
_cell.length_b   1.000
_cell.length_c   1.000
_cell.angle_alpha   90.00
_cell.angle_beta   90.00
_cell.angle_gamma   90.00
#
_symmetry.space_group_name_H-M   'P 1'
#
loop_
_entity.id
_entity.type
_entity.pdbx_description
1 polymer ?
#
loop_
_entity_poly.entity_id
_entity_poly.type
_entity_poly.pdbx_seq_one_letter_code
_entity_poly.pdbx_strand_id
1 'polypeptide(L)'
;MPRTPVQPHPLAQYADRIDPGKVYTLRQLAELLELAPSSVSGMARYGWLPGSRMKPHRRGGRTYTWTGKQLRRLAGRPIKVQFDHERYAPTTLYRVGCRCPACVQAHSEDSRARKRSLAEDAFPEEKRARLVALVEDATPVAEAAAEVGVTVGEVYGRATWDALFAEELDEAAWSLCVLGQADPGCSTASGYRGKPGGTSPRPACRGTGCREWRRAASQLERAEAAAA
;
A
#
# COMPACT_ATOMS: atom_id res chain seq x y z
N MET A 1 15.47 20.53 22.80
CA MET A 1 14.08 20.02 22.88
C MET A 1 13.22 20.75 21.87
N PRO A 2 12.63 20.08 20.87
CA PRO A 2 11.77 20.75 19.91
C PRO A 2 10.55 21.32 20.65
N ARG A 3 10.30 22.64 20.50
CA ARG A 3 9.10 23.30 21.02
C ARG A 3 7.89 22.61 20.41
N THR A 4 7.05 21.96 21.22
CA THR A 4 5.79 21.38 20.75
C THR A 4 4.95 22.50 20.13
N PRO A 5 4.62 22.44 18.83
CA PRO A 5 3.85 23.48 18.20
C PRO A 5 2.48 23.54 18.88
N VAL A 6 2.12 24.73 19.35
CA VAL A 6 0.78 25.00 19.88
C VAL A 6 -0.15 25.04 18.67
N GLN A 7 -0.89 23.95 18.44
CA GLN A 7 -1.85 23.90 17.34
C GLN A 7 -3.23 24.35 17.82
N PRO A 8 -3.95 25.14 17.01
CA PRO A 8 -5.35 25.42 17.28
C PRO A 8 -6.12 24.10 17.31
N HIS A 9 -7.08 23.99 18.22
CA HIS A 9 -7.93 22.80 18.29
C HIS A 9 -8.64 22.61 16.94
N PRO A 10 -8.83 21.37 16.43
CA PRO A 10 -9.62 21.16 15.21
C PRO A 10 -11.05 21.70 15.24
N LEU A 11 -11.60 21.97 16.45
CA LEU A 11 -12.92 22.58 16.61
C LEU A 11 -12.89 24.10 16.44
N ALA A 12 -11.72 24.73 16.49
CA ALA A 12 -11.56 26.19 16.42
C ALA A 12 -12.23 26.76 15.15
N GLN A 13 -12.03 26.11 14.00
CA GLN A 13 -12.62 26.53 12.73
C GLN A 13 -14.14 26.36 12.65
N TYR A 14 -14.74 25.59 13.57
CA TYR A 14 -16.18 25.34 13.63
C TYR A 14 -16.84 25.97 14.86
N ALA A 15 -16.12 26.80 15.63
CA ALA A 15 -16.59 27.36 16.90
C ALA A 15 -17.93 28.12 16.78
N ASP A 16 -18.14 28.79 15.66
CA ASP A 16 -19.35 29.56 15.36
C ASP A 16 -20.53 28.70 14.91
N ARG A 17 -20.26 27.49 14.41
CA ARG A 17 -21.27 26.51 14.00
C ARG A 17 -21.75 25.63 15.17
N ILE A 18 -21.13 25.76 16.35
CA ILE A 18 -21.49 25.00 17.55
C ILE A 18 -22.56 25.76 18.34
N ASP A 19 -23.78 25.23 18.36
CA ASP A 19 -24.86 25.71 19.20
C ASP A 19 -24.60 25.32 20.68
N PRO A 20 -24.41 26.29 21.60
CA PRO A 20 -24.15 25.99 23.01
C PRO A 20 -25.28 25.23 23.71
N GLY A 21 -26.54 25.35 23.25
CA GLY A 21 -27.70 24.67 23.84
C GLY A 21 -27.84 23.21 23.42
N LYS A 22 -27.18 22.79 22.33
CA LYS A 22 -27.35 21.46 21.74
C LYS A 22 -26.42 20.41 22.38
N VAL A 23 -26.88 19.16 22.40
CA VAL A 23 -26.02 17.99 22.68
C VAL A 23 -25.65 17.34 21.37
N TYR A 24 -24.35 17.15 21.16
CA TYR A 24 -23.77 16.53 19.98
C TYR A 24 -23.42 15.08 20.28
N THR A 25 -23.87 14.18 19.42
CA THR A 25 -23.38 12.79 19.36
C THR A 25 -22.09 12.72 18.55
N LEU A 26 -21.38 11.60 18.65
CA LEU A 26 -20.20 11.33 17.84
C LEU A 26 -20.45 11.50 16.33
N ARG A 27 -21.60 11.02 15.83
CA ARG A 27 -21.96 11.12 14.41
C ARG A 27 -22.23 12.56 13.99
N GLN A 28 -22.99 13.31 14.78
CA GLN A 28 -23.26 14.73 14.52
C GLN A 28 -21.98 15.58 14.57
N LEU A 29 -21.04 15.19 15.45
CA LEU A 29 -19.75 15.86 15.52
C LEU A 29 -18.86 15.51 14.31
N ALA A 30 -18.92 14.27 13.82
CA ALA A 30 -18.27 13.86 12.58
C ALA A 30 -18.82 14.62 11.36
N GLU A 31 -20.14 14.80 11.28
CA GLU A 31 -20.79 15.63 10.27
C GLU A 31 -20.37 17.10 10.38
N LEU A 32 -20.31 17.66 11.60
CA LEU A 32 -19.87 19.05 11.83
C LEU A 32 -18.42 19.28 11.38
N LEU A 33 -17.54 18.32 11.66
CA LEU A 33 -16.12 18.38 11.36
C LEU A 33 -15.78 17.93 9.93
N GLU A 34 -16.76 17.42 9.18
CA GLU A 34 -16.56 16.84 7.85
C GLU A 34 -15.53 15.68 7.88
N LEU A 35 -15.58 14.87 8.94
CA LEU A 35 -14.68 13.72 9.16
C LEU A 35 -15.44 12.40 9.21
N ALA A 36 -14.72 11.31 8.99
CA ALA A 36 -15.26 9.97 9.25
C ALA A 36 -15.56 9.78 10.76
N PRO A 37 -16.65 9.08 11.14
CA PRO A 37 -16.97 8.79 12.53
C PRO A 37 -15.84 8.08 13.29
N SER A 38 -15.08 7.21 12.62
CA SER A 38 -13.91 6.53 13.19
C SER A 38 -12.82 7.52 13.62
N SER A 39 -12.59 8.58 12.84
CA SER A 39 -11.62 9.64 13.18
C SER A 39 -12.05 10.40 14.44
N VAL A 40 -13.32 10.79 14.54
CA VAL A 40 -13.85 11.47 15.75
C VAL A 40 -13.84 10.55 16.97
N SER A 41 -14.11 9.25 16.79
CA SER A 41 -13.96 8.26 17.84
C SER A 41 -12.52 8.18 18.34
N GLY A 42 -11.54 8.24 17.44
CA GLY A 42 -10.12 8.34 17.78
C GLY A 42 -9.82 9.59 18.60
N MET A 43 -10.29 10.77 18.13
CA MET A 43 -10.12 12.04 18.84
C MET A 43 -10.69 11.98 20.28
N ALA A 44 -11.85 11.38 20.47
CA ALA A 44 -12.45 11.18 21.79
C ALA A 44 -11.60 10.27 22.68
N ARG A 45 -11.14 9.13 22.15
CA ARG A 45 -10.37 8.12 22.89
C ARG A 45 -8.98 8.62 23.28
N TYR A 46 -8.36 9.44 22.43
CA TYR A 46 -6.99 9.91 22.59
C TYR A 46 -6.90 11.32 23.19
N GLY A 47 -7.98 11.79 23.81
CA GLY A 47 -7.96 13.00 24.65
C GLY A 47 -8.07 14.33 23.90
N TRP A 48 -8.36 14.32 22.60
CA TRP A 48 -8.60 15.53 21.82
C TRP A 48 -10.02 16.07 22.02
N LEU A 49 -10.96 15.23 22.43
CA LEU A 49 -12.34 15.64 22.77
C LEU A 49 -12.71 15.20 24.20
N PRO A 50 -12.01 15.73 25.22
CA PRO A 50 -12.17 15.25 26.59
C PRO A 50 -13.52 15.62 27.20
N GLY A 51 -13.89 14.90 28.26
CA GLY A 51 -15.13 15.13 29.02
C GLY A 51 -16.40 14.64 28.35
N SER A 52 -16.29 13.76 27.35
CA SER A 52 -17.44 13.11 26.74
C SER A 52 -18.23 12.33 27.80
N ARG A 53 -19.56 12.38 27.73
CA ARG A 53 -20.43 11.51 28.53
C ARG A 53 -20.82 10.31 27.69
N MET A 54 -20.60 9.10 28.21
CA MET A 54 -21.14 7.89 27.60
C MET A 54 -22.63 7.77 27.92
N LYS A 55 -23.47 7.77 26.89
CA LYS A 55 -24.91 7.53 27.01
C LYS A 55 -25.29 6.23 26.29
N PRO A 56 -26.31 5.49 26.79
CA PRO A 56 -26.89 4.37 26.07
C PRO A 56 -27.36 4.81 24.69
N HIS A 57 -27.02 4.05 23.67
CA HIS A 57 -27.46 4.30 22.30
C HIS A 57 -28.82 3.61 22.05
N ARG A 58 -29.70 4.24 21.26
CA ARG A 58 -31.08 3.75 21.00
C ARG A 58 -31.15 2.36 20.37
N ARG A 59 -30.10 1.93 19.66
CA ARG A 59 -30.00 0.62 18.99
C ARG A 59 -29.07 -0.36 19.73
N GLY A 60 -28.81 -0.13 21.01
CA GLY A 60 -27.82 -0.89 21.80
C GLY A 60 -26.42 -0.27 21.76
N GLY A 61 -25.63 -0.53 22.81
CA GLY A 61 -24.27 0.01 22.99
C GLY A 61 -24.21 1.35 23.72
N ARG A 62 -23.00 1.92 23.83
CA ARG A 62 -22.72 3.24 24.43
C ARG A 62 -22.17 4.19 23.36
N THR A 63 -22.64 5.44 23.35
CA THR A 63 -22.12 6.50 22.47
C THR A 63 -21.55 7.64 23.29
N TYR A 64 -20.50 8.26 22.78
CA TYR A 64 -20.01 9.52 23.32
C TYR A 64 -20.94 10.68 22.96
N THR A 65 -21.15 11.57 23.92
CA THR A 65 -21.92 12.81 23.77
C THR A 65 -21.20 13.98 24.41
N TRP A 66 -21.35 15.16 23.81
CA TRP A 66 -20.79 16.43 24.29
C TRP A 66 -21.87 17.51 24.27
N THR A 67 -21.80 18.46 25.20
CA THR A 67 -22.64 19.66 25.11
C THR A 67 -21.97 20.69 24.20
N GLY A 68 -22.75 21.52 23.51
CA GLY A 68 -22.20 22.60 22.68
C GLY A 68 -21.37 23.60 23.48
N LYS A 69 -21.78 23.93 24.70
CA LYS A 69 -20.97 24.75 25.64
C LYS A 69 -19.58 24.16 25.86
N GLN A 70 -19.50 22.84 26.04
CA GLN A 70 -18.23 22.14 26.21
C GLN A 70 -17.39 22.16 24.92
N LEU A 71 -18.00 21.90 23.77
CA LEU A 71 -17.30 21.92 22.49
C LEU A 71 -16.77 23.33 22.16
N ARG A 72 -17.53 24.41 22.41
CA ARG A 72 -17.04 25.79 22.27
C ARG A 72 -15.86 26.09 23.20
N ARG A 73 -15.93 25.61 24.45
CA ARG A 73 -14.81 25.76 25.39
C ARG A 73 -13.56 25.03 24.90
N LEU A 74 -13.73 23.85 24.31
CA LEU A 74 -12.62 23.08 23.73
C LEU A 74 -12.06 23.77 22.47
N ALA A 75 -12.92 24.30 21.60
CA ALA A 75 -12.53 25.03 20.40
C ALA A 75 -11.60 26.22 20.71
N GLY A 76 -11.86 26.94 21.81
CA GLY A 76 -11.03 28.07 22.27
C GLY A 76 -9.76 27.68 23.04
N ARG A 77 -9.53 26.38 23.30
CA ARG A 77 -8.35 25.91 24.03
C ARG A 77 -7.33 25.33 23.07
N PRO A 78 -6.09 25.86 23.02
CA PRO A 78 -5.04 25.22 22.25
C PRO A 78 -4.78 23.82 22.82
N ILE A 79 -4.66 22.82 21.95
CA ILE A 79 -4.34 21.47 22.38
C ILE A 79 -2.81 21.36 22.43
N LYS A 80 -2.28 21.06 23.62
CA LYS A 80 -0.92 20.54 23.74
C LYS A 80 -1.02 19.01 23.70
N VAL A 81 -0.91 18.44 22.51
CA VAL A 81 -0.81 16.99 22.37
C VAL A 81 0.65 16.61 22.61
N GLN A 82 0.94 16.16 23.83
CA GLN A 82 2.21 15.54 24.14
C GLN A 82 2.09 14.04 23.86
N PHE A 83 2.85 13.57 22.88
CA PHE A 83 2.99 12.15 22.60
C PHE A 83 4.22 11.65 23.37
N ASP A 84 3.96 10.80 24.37
CA ASP A 84 5.01 10.18 25.18
C ASP A 84 5.60 8.98 24.42
N HIS A 85 6.77 9.20 23.82
CA HIS A 85 7.50 8.20 23.03
C HIS A 85 8.30 7.22 23.90
N GLU A 86 8.44 7.48 25.20
CA GLU A 86 9.06 6.54 26.13
C GLU A 86 8.04 5.51 26.60
N ARG A 87 6.79 5.94 26.81
CA ARG A 87 5.72 5.07 27.30
C ARG A 87 5.02 4.25 26.22
N TYR A 88 4.91 4.77 25.00
CA TYR A 88 4.12 4.13 23.94
C TYR A 88 4.95 3.83 22.69
N ALA A 89 4.73 2.65 22.12
CA ALA A 89 5.36 2.25 20.87
C ALA A 89 5.03 3.24 19.72
N PRO A 90 5.99 3.54 18.83
CA PRO A 90 5.80 4.49 17.73
C PRO A 90 4.62 4.18 16.79
N THR A 91 4.31 2.91 16.54
CA THR A 91 3.14 2.49 15.74
C THR A 91 1.82 2.87 16.41
N THR A 92 1.73 2.74 17.74
CA THR A 92 0.58 3.21 18.53
C THR A 92 0.48 4.72 18.46
N LEU A 93 1.60 5.42 18.66
CA LEU A 93 1.64 6.88 18.57
C LEU A 93 1.22 7.41 17.20
N TYR A 94 1.60 6.72 16.12
CA TYR A 94 1.12 7.04 14.78
C TYR A 94 -0.41 6.92 14.67
N ARG A 95 -1.00 5.84 15.18
CA ARG A 95 -2.47 5.62 15.12
C ARG A 95 -3.25 6.68 15.89
N VAL A 96 -2.66 7.29 16.92
CA VAL A 96 -3.27 8.38 17.71
C VAL A 96 -2.97 9.77 17.15
N GLY A 97 -2.22 9.88 16.05
CA GLY A 97 -2.01 11.13 15.32
C GLY A 97 -0.60 11.71 15.37
N CYS A 98 0.37 11.06 16.03
CA CYS A 98 1.76 11.48 15.90
C CYS A 98 2.24 11.29 14.45
N ARG A 99 2.95 12.27 13.91
CA ARG A 99 3.48 12.28 12.53
C ARG A 99 4.98 12.57 12.48
N CYS A 100 5.70 12.41 13.59
CA CYS A 100 7.15 12.53 13.58
C CYS A 100 7.78 11.45 12.67
N PRO A 101 9.00 11.66 12.14
CA PRO A 101 9.64 10.71 11.23
C PRO A 101 9.69 9.28 11.78
N ALA A 102 10.03 9.11 13.05
CA ALA A 102 10.11 7.80 13.71
C ALA A 102 8.75 7.06 13.74
N CYS A 103 7.66 7.76 14.07
CA CYS A 103 6.31 7.16 14.09
C CYS A 103 5.82 6.81 12.68
N VAL A 104 6.09 7.68 11.69
CA VAL A 104 5.72 7.45 10.29
C VAL A 104 6.49 6.24 9.73
N GLN A 105 7.79 6.16 10.00
CA GLN A 105 8.63 5.05 9.58
C GLN A 105 8.16 3.73 10.18
N ALA A 106 7.96 3.69 11.50
CA ALA A 106 7.51 2.49 12.20
C ALA A 106 6.15 2.00 11.67
N HIS A 107 5.20 2.90 11.39
CA HIS A 107 3.93 2.52 10.78
C HIS A 107 4.09 1.99 9.35
N SER A 108 5.00 2.57 8.57
CA SER A 108 5.27 2.14 7.20
C SER A 108 5.93 0.75 7.17
N GLU A 109 6.79 0.45 8.16
CA GLU A 109 7.38 -0.87 8.37
C GLU A 109 6.32 -1.90 8.78
N ASP A 110 5.51 -1.59 9.80
CA ASP A 110 4.37 -2.42 10.25
C ASP A 110 3.42 -2.74 9.08
N SER A 111 3.06 -1.72 8.30
CA SER A 111 2.17 -1.88 7.15
C SER A 111 2.80 -2.73 6.03
N ARG A 112 4.10 -2.58 5.78
CA ARG A 112 4.83 -3.42 4.80
C ARG A 112 4.92 -4.86 5.27
N ALA A 113 5.27 -5.09 6.53
CA ALA A 113 5.36 -6.43 7.11
C ALA A 113 4.01 -7.15 7.05
N ARG A 114 2.93 -6.47 7.44
CA ARG A 114 1.57 -7.02 7.34
C ARG A 114 1.19 -7.37 5.90
N LYS A 115 1.46 -6.49 4.94
CA LYS A 115 1.17 -6.75 3.51
C LYS A 115 1.96 -7.94 2.99
N ARG A 116 3.23 -8.08 3.36
CA ARG A 116 4.07 -9.24 2.99
C ARG A 116 3.53 -10.54 3.58
N SER A 117 3.15 -10.54 4.86
CA SER A 117 2.52 -11.71 5.48
C SER A 117 1.25 -12.14 4.74
N LEU A 118 0.36 -11.19 4.42
CA LEU A 118 -0.85 -11.50 3.66
C LEU A 118 -0.54 -12.02 2.25
N ALA A 119 0.51 -11.49 1.61
CA ALA A 119 0.97 -11.98 0.32
C ALA A 119 1.59 -13.38 0.41
N GLU A 120 2.19 -13.74 1.55
CA GLU A 120 2.70 -15.09 1.82
C GLU A 120 1.56 -16.08 1.97
N ASP A 121 0.54 -15.73 2.74
CA ASP A 121 -0.64 -16.57 2.93
C ASP A 121 -1.40 -16.79 1.61
N ALA A 122 -1.48 -15.76 0.75
CA ALA A 122 -2.16 -15.84 -0.55
C ALA A 122 -1.36 -16.60 -1.61
N PHE A 123 -0.03 -16.42 -1.62
CA PHE A 123 0.89 -16.99 -2.60
C PHE A 123 2.08 -17.67 -1.91
N PRO A 124 1.83 -18.80 -1.23
CA PRO A 124 2.85 -19.54 -0.50
C PRO A 124 3.85 -20.22 -1.44
N GLU A 125 4.95 -20.71 -0.86
CA GLU A 125 6.08 -21.29 -1.58
C GLU A 125 5.70 -22.42 -2.55
N GLU A 126 4.77 -23.29 -2.17
CA GLU A 126 4.35 -24.41 -3.02
C GLU A 126 3.66 -23.92 -4.30
N LYS A 127 2.86 -22.86 -4.19
CA LYS A 127 2.23 -22.23 -5.36
C LYS A 127 3.27 -21.52 -6.23
N ARG A 128 4.28 -20.89 -5.62
CA ARG A 128 5.39 -20.24 -6.35
C ARG A 128 6.15 -21.26 -7.18
N ALA A 129 6.60 -22.34 -6.55
CA ALA A 129 7.31 -23.43 -7.23
C ALA A 129 6.46 -24.05 -8.35
N ARG A 130 5.16 -24.30 -8.10
CA ARG A 130 4.27 -24.82 -9.14
C ARG A 130 4.11 -23.86 -10.32
N LEU A 131 4.00 -22.55 -10.05
CA LEU A 131 3.92 -21.54 -11.11
C LEU A 131 5.18 -21.51 -11.96
N VAL A 132 6.36 -21.51 -11.33
CA VAL A 132 7.65 -21.52 -12.03
C VAL A 132 7.75 -22.76 -12.92
N ALA A 133 7.42 -23.95 -12.40
CA ALA A 133 7.42 -25.19 -13.18
C ALA A 133 6.46 -25.15 -14.39
N LEU A 134 5.26 -24.59 -14.23
CA LEU A 134 4.33 -24.40 -15.35
C LEU A 134 4.92 -23.48 -16.42
N VAL A 135 5.58 -22.40 -16.00
CA VAL A 135 6.23 -21.47 -16.91
C VAL A 135 7.40 -22.14 -17.63
N GLU A 136 8.21 -22.95 -16.95
CA GLU A 136 9.28 -23.77 -17.55
C GLU A 136 8.74 -24.76 -18.59
N ASP A 137 7.55 -25.32 -18.37
CA ASP A 137 6.81 -26.17 -19.32
C ASP A 137 6.14 -25.36 -20.45
N ALA A 138 6.64 -24.15 -20.72
CA ALA A 138 6.19 -23.21 -21.73
C ALA A 138 4.75 -22.69 -21.55
N THR A 139 4.17 -22.75 -20.35
CA THR A 139 2.88 -22.13 -20.05
C THR A 139 3.04 -20.62 -19.87
N PRO A 140 2.26 -19.76 -20.56
CA PRO A 140 2.33 -18.32 -20.33
C PRO A 140 2.06 -17.96 -18.86
N VAL A 141 2.83 -17.00 -18.30
CA VAL A 141 2.73 -16.58 -16.88
C VAL A 141 1.28 -16.26 -16.45
N ALA A 142 0.47 -15.68 -17.35
CA ALA A 142 -0.93 -15.38 -17.04
C ALA A 142 -1.81 -16.63 -16.88
N GLU A 143 -1.56 -17.66 -17.67
CA GLU A 143 -2.26 -18.95 -17.60
C GLU A 143 -1.75 -19.76 -16.40
N ALA A 144 -0.44 -19.79 -16.18
CA ALA A 144 0.16 -20.42 -15.00
C ALA A 144 -0.33 -19.79 -13.67
N ALA A 145 -0.46 -18.46 -13.63
CA ALA A 145 -1.03 -17.76 -12.48
C ALA A 145 -2.48 -18.17 -12.22
N ALA A 146 -3.30 -18.22 -13.26
CA ALA A 146 -4.69 -18.68 -13.15
C ALA A 146 -4.78 -20.13 -12.67
N GLU A 147 -3.88 -21.02 -13.14
CA GLU A 147 -3.85 -22.43 -12.73
C GLU A 147 -3.50 -22.61 -11.25
N VAL A 148 -2.55 -21.84 -10.70
CA VAL A 148 -2.23 -21.88 -9.26
C VAL A 148 -3.19 -21.05 -8.39
N GLY A 149 -4.21 -20.44 -9.01
CA GLY A 149 -5.25 -19.67 -8.33
C GLY A 149 -4.72 -18.37 -7.74
N VAL A 150 -3.87 -17.64 -8.46
CA VAL A 150 -3.41 -16.29 -8.13
C VAL A 150 -3.57 -15.36 -9.34
N THR A 151 -3.54 -14.06 -9.09
CA THR A 151 -3.57 -13.05 -10.14
C THR A 151 -2.17 -12.75 -10.65
N VAL A 152 -2.05 -12.33 -11.91
CA VAL A 152 -0.78 -11.87 -12.49
C VAL A 152 -0.16 -10.71 -11.70
N GLY A 153 -1.00 -9.86 -11.11
CA GLY A 153 -0.56 -8.76 -10.25
C GLY A 153 0.11 -9.24 -8.96
N GLU A 154 -0.35 -10.35 -8.38
CA GLU A 154 0.29 -10.96 -7.20
C GLU A 154 1.64 -11.57 -7.53
N VAL A 155 1.78 -12.16 -8.73
CA VAL A 155 3.06 -12.73 -9.21
C VAL A 155 4.13 -11.66 -9.37
N TYR A 156 3.87 -10.62 -10.17
CA TYR A 156 4.86 -9.55 -10.35
C TYR A 156 5.00 -8.67 -9.11
N GLY A 157 3.93 -8.53 -8.33
CA GLY A 157 3.96 -7.88 -7.02
C GLY A 157 4.94 -8.58 -6.08
N ARG A 158 4.98 -9.92 -6.08
CA ARG A 158 5.97 -10.74 -5.36
C ARG A 158 7.39 -10.53 -5.90
N ALA A 159 7.59 -10.72 -7.20
CA ALA A 159 8.90 -10.59 -7.84
C ALA A 159 9.55 -9.21 -7.61
N THR A 160 8.76 -8.16 -7.39
CA THR A 160 9.26 -6.82 -7.08
C THR A 160 10.07 -6.74 -5.77
N TRP A 161 9.79 -7.60 -4.79
CA TRP A 161 10.45 -7.54 -3.46
C TRP A 161 11.09 -8.86 -3.00
N ASP A 162 10.88 -9.94 -3.75
CA ASP A 162 11.50 -11.24 -3.55
C ASP A 162 12.44 -11.54 -4.73
N ALA A 163 13.73 -11.26 -4.54
CA ALA A 163 14.72 -11.32 -5.61
C ALA A 163 14.96 -12.74 -6.13
N LEU A 164 14.94 -13.74 -5.23
CA LEU A 164 15.14 -15.14 -5.62
C LEU A 164 14.00 -15.62 -6.50
N PHE A 165 12.75 -15.36 -6.09
CA PHE A 165 11.59 -15.69 -6.91
C PHE A 165 11.59 -14.94 -8.25
N ALA A 166 12.05 -13.69 -8.29
CA ALA A 166 12.17 -12.94 -9.54
C ALA A 166 13.16 -13.61 -10.50
N GLU A 167 14.33 -14.01 -10.01
CA GLU A 167 15.34 -14.72 -10.80
C GLU A 167 14.82 -16.07 -11.31
N GLU A 168 14.17 -16.87 -10.47
CA GLU A 168 13.56 -18.14 -10.87
C GLU A 168 12.48 -17.95 -11.94
N LEU A 169 11.61 -16.95 -11.77
CA LEU A 169 10.56 -16.64 -12.73
C LEU A 169 11.12 -16.13 -14.07
N ASP A 170 12.18 -15.34 -14.03
CA ASP A 170 12.86 -14.85 -15.23
C ASP A 170 13.58 -15.97 -15.96
N GLU A 171 14.26 -16.87 -15.23
CA GLU A 171 14.89 -18.07 -15.79
C GLU A 171 13.85 -18.96 -16.48
N ALA A 172 12.75 -19.27 -15.78
CA ALA A 172 11.64 -20.03 -16.34
C ALA A 172 11.04 -19.35 -17.58
N ALA A 173 10.92 -18.02 -17.58
CA ALA A 173 10.37 -17.27 -18.70
C ALA A 173 11.24 -17.31 -19.97
N TRP A 174 12.49 -17.77 -19.89
CA TRP A 174 13.31 -18.04 -21.08
C TRP A 174 12.81 -19.25 -21.88
N SER A 175 12.17 -20.23 -21.24
CA SER A 175 11.54 -21.36 -21.93
C SER A 175 10.44 -20.90 -22.90
N LEU A 176 9.81 -19.75 -22.63
CA LEU A 176 8.81 -19.12 -23.49
C LEU A 176 9.41 -18.44 -24.72
N CYS A 177 10.72 -18.55 -24.93
CA CYS A 177 11.37 -18.06 -26.14
C CYS A 177 10.98 -18.93 -27.35
N VAL A 178 10.18 -18.34 -28.24
CA VAL A 178 9.65 -18.97 -29.47
C VAL A 178 10.75 -19.49 -30.41
N LEU A 179 12.00 -19.04 -30.24
CA LEU A 179 13.14 -19.50 -31.05
C LEU A 179 13.87 -20.71 -30.45
N GLY A 180 13.54 -21.11 -29.21
CA GLY A 180 14.28 -22.11 -28.45
C GLY A 180 15.39 -21.48 -27.61
N GLN A 181 15.68 -22.06 -26.44
CA GLN A 181 16.62 -21.53 -25.44
C GLN A 181 18.05 -21.37 -25.96
N ALA A 182 18.43 -22.15 -26.98
CA ALA A 182 19.78 -22.16 -27.58
C ALA A 182 19.88 -21.40 -28.93
N ASP A 183 18.78 -20.81 -29.43
CA ASP A 183 18.80 -20.14 -30.73
C ASP A 183 19.44 -18.74 -30.58
N PRO A 184 20.47 -18.40 -31.38
CA PRO A 184 21.17 -17.12 -31.29
C PRO A 184 20.31 -15.91 -31.67
N GLY A 185 19.12 -16.13 -32.24
CA GLY A 185 18.09 -15.12 -32.47
C GLY A 185 17.22 -14.86 -31.24
N CYS A 186 17.19 -15.75 -30.24
CA CYS A 186 16.63 -15.45 -28.92
C CYS A 186 17.43 -14.26 -28.34
N SER A 187 16.76 -13.31 -27.69
CA SER A 187 17.29 -11.98 -27.28
C SER A 187 17.49 -10.92 -28.40
N THR A 188 17.41 -11.26 -29.69
CA THR A 188 17.54 -10.24 -30.76
C THR A 188 16.24 -9.47 -31.03
N ALA A 189 16.34 -8.28 -31.64
CA ALA A 189 15.19 -7.46 -32.01
C ALA A 189 14.20 -8.17 -32.96
N SER A 190 14.69 -9.10 -33.79
CA SER A 190 13.88 -9.90 -34.71
C SER A 190 13.13 -11.03 -34.01
N GLY A 191 13.75 -11.70 -33.03
CA GLY A 191 13.08 -12.68 -32.16
C GLY A 191 12.01 -12.06 -31.28
N TYR A 192 12.23 -10.82 -30.82
CA TYR A 192 11.26 -10.09 -30.00
C TYR A 192 9.96 -9.75 -30.76
N ARG A 193 10.06 -9.21 -31.99
CA ARG A 193 8.88 -8.74 -32.74
C ARG A 193 8.11 -9.86 -33.43
N GLY A 194 8.73 -11.04 -33.57
CA GLY A 194 8.23 -12.06 -34.48
C GLY A 194 8.26 -11.59 -35.93
N LYS A 195 7.78 -12.42 -36.85
CA LYS A 195 7.59 -12.08 -38.26
C LYS A 195 6.17 -12.46 -38.68
N PRO A 196 5.18 -11.57 -38.55
CA PRO A 196 3.79 -11.90 -38.92
C PRO A 196 3.55 -11.99 -40.43
N GLY A 197 4.48 -11.54 -41.29
CA GLY A 197 4.29 -11.44 -42.74
C GLY A 197 5.48 -11.85 -43.60
N GLY A 198 6.23 -12.89 -43.23
CA GLY A 198 7.36 -13.42 -44.03
C GLY A 198 7.11 -14.83 -44.57
N THR A 199 8.02 -15.34 -45.40
CA THR A 199 8.02 -16.72 -45.93
C THR A 199 8.03 -17.82 -44.86
N SER A 200 8.38 -17.47 -43.62
CA SER A 200 8.15 -18.31 -42.44
C SER A 200 7.56 -17.43 -41.33
N PRO A 201 6.23 -17.37 -41.19
CA PRO A 201 5.60 -16.55 -40.17
C PRO A 201 5.92 -17.11 -38.77
N ARG A 202 6.32 -16.23 -37.84
CA ARG A 202 6.70 -16.61 -36.47
C ARG A 202 6.06 -15.66 -35.46
N PRO A 203 5.48 -16.16 -34.35
CA PRO A 203 4.94 -15.29 -33.31
C PRO A 203 6.07 -14.55 -32.58
N ALA A 204 5.74 -13.39 -32.03
CA ALA A 204 6.64 -12.63 -31.16
C ALA A 204 7.02 -13.43 -29.90
N CYS A 205 8.27 -13.32 -29.45
CA CYS A 205 8.69 -13.89 -28.17
C CYS A 205 7.80 -13.36 -27.04
N ARG A 206 7.24 -14.28 -26.24
CA ARG A 206 6.24 -13.95 -25.21
C ARG A 206 6.80 -13.86 -23.80
N GLY A 207 8.04 -14.29 -23.56
CA GLY A 207 8.70 -14.24 -22.25
C GLY A 207 8.94 -12.81 -21.76
N THR A 208 8.67 -12.56 -20.47
CA THR A 208 9.01 -11.29 -19.81
C THR A 208 10.52 -11.08 -19.68
N GLY A 209 11.31 -12.14 -19.44
CA GLY A 209 12.78 -12.06 -19.40
C GLY A 209 13.40 -11.51 -20.69
N CYS A 210 12.93 -11.97 -21.86
CA CYS A 210 13.35 -11.40 -23.16
C CYS A 210 12.99 -9.91 -23.31
N ARG A 211 11.88 -9.45 -22.72
CA ARG A 211 11.46 -8.03 -22.75
C ARG A 211 12.31 -7.15 -21.85
N GLU A 212 12.69 -7.64 -20.68
CA GLU A 212 13.49 -6.88 -19.71
C GLU A 212 14.96 -6.87 -20.10
N TRP A 213 15.52 -8.01 -20.51
CA TRP A 213 16.85 -8.08 -21.10
C TRP A 213 16.99 -7.11 -22.28
N ARG A 214 16.02 -7.07 -23.21
CA ARG A 214 16.11 -6.16 -24.36
C ARG A 214 16.00 -4.69 -23.94
N ARG A 215 15.17 -4.39 -22.93
CA ARG A 215 15.09 -3.02 -22.38
C ARG A 215 16.43 -2.59 -21.77
N ALA A 216 17.09 -3.46 -21.01
CA ALA A 216 18.41 -3.21 -20.44
C ALA A 216 19.48 -3.08 -21.53
N ALA A 217 19.54 -4.01 -22.49
CA ALA A 217 20.48 -3.98 -23.61
C ALA A 217 20.31 -2.70 -24.47
N SER A 218 19.08 -2.30 -24.80
CA SER A 218 18.82 -1.05 -25.53
C SER A 218 19.07 0.22 -24.70
N GLN A 219 19.13 0.15 -23.38
CA GLN A 219 19.60 1.27 -22.55
C GLN A 219 21.13 1.37 -22.60
N LEU A 220 21.84 0.24 -22.52
CA LEU A 220 23.29 0.17 -22.67
C LEU A 220 23.76 0.63 -24.06
N GLU A 221 23.17 0.11 -25.14
CA GLU A 221 23.49 0.51 -26.53
C GLU A 221 23.35 2.03 -26.73
N ARG A 222 22.31 2.64 -26.14
CA ARG A 222 22.10 4.10 -26.20
C ARG A 222 23.08 4.88 -25.34
N ALA A 223 23.47 4.35 -24.19
CA ALA A 223 24.48 4.97 -23.33
C ALA A 223 25.86 4.93 -24.00
N GLU A 224 26.22 3.81 -24.63
CA GLU A 224 27.45 3.64 -25.40
C GLU A 224 27.47 4.55 -26.63
N ALA A 225 26.38 4.60 -27.41
CA ALA A 225 26.27 5.50 -28.56
C ALA A 225 26.26 6.99 -28.19
N ALA A 226 25.86 7.34 -26.96
CA ALA A 226 25.96 8.70 -26.45
C ALA A 226 27.34 9.03 -25.86
N ALA A 227 28.15 8.01 -25.58
CA ALA A 227 29.51 8.14 -25.05
C ALA A 227 30.59 8.10 -26.15
N ALA A 228 30.24 7.69 -27.38
CA ALA A 228 31.07 7.70 -28.57
C ALA A 228 30.89 8.99 -29.39
#